data_AF-A0A7L4JI57-F1
#
_entry.id   AF-A0A7L4JI57-F1
#
_cell.length_a   1.000
_cell.length_b   1.000
_cell.length_c   1.000
_cell.angle_alpha   90.00
_cell.angle_beta   90.00
_cell.angle_gamma   90.00
#
_symmetry.space_group_name_H-M   'P 1'
#
loop_
_entity.id
_entity.type
_entity.pdbx_description
1 polymer ?
#
loop_
_entity_poly.entity_id
_entity_poly.type
_entity_poly.pdbx_seq_one_letter_code
_entity_poly.pdbx_strand_id
1 'polypeptide(L)'
;YDYSWFLFLFCVFLFTLVWLYFAIIILNDFHNFNEFIFRERKLWLDWSLVLLIATAVLISYSSVLLLLALCLQLCGQPLKLHWVHKVRDWDCREMMSALAALTPSEAGTSLLWLCMAAVTPLSGCVSPLSWAAAQNQLPPKPALVGHRGAPMLAPENTLMSLHKAVECDVQVFETDVMVSADGVPFLMHDEELTRTTNVQTVFPERAALNSTAFNWTDLQQLDAGSWFLERRPFPTVQSLSPDDRKEAAEQRIPSLEQALEAAKQSNISIMFDLRPENHSDYQNFVNVTLGVILQSGIPLQQVSWSP
;
A
#
# COMPACT_ATOMS: atom_id res chain seq x y z
N TYR A 1 12.92 9.40 -47.71
CA TYR A 1 11.82 10.17 -47.09
C TYR A 1 10.91 9.23 -46.30
N ASP A 2 10.48 8.12 -46.89
CA ASP A 2 9.56 7.17 -46.25
C ASP A 2 10.13 6.45 -45.02
N TYR A 3 11.40 6.05 -45.05
CA TYR A 3 12.09 5.46 -43.88
C TYR A 3 12.16 6.39 -42.67
N SER A 4 12.25 7.71 -42.89
CA SER A 4 12.32 8.70 -41.82
C SER A 4 10.99 8.84 -41.08
N TRP A 5 9.87 8.75 -41.81
CA TRP A 5 8.52 8.78 -41.22
C TRP A 5 8.18 7.49 -40.49
N PHE A 6 8.61 6.35 -41.03
CA PHE A 6 8.50 5.07 -40.32
C PHE A 6 9.26 5.10 -38.99
N LEU A 7 10.51 5.57 -39.01
CA LEU A 7 11.32 5.73 -37.79
C LEU A 7 10.65 6.67 -36.77
N PHE A 8 10.09 7.77 -37.24
CA PHE A 8 9.34 8.70 -36.38
C PHE A 8 8.12 8.04 -35.72
N LEU A 9 7.29 7.30 -36.48
CA LEU A 9 6.15 6.57 -35.94
C LEU A 9 6.56 5.50 -34.93
N PHE A 10 7.67 4.80 -35.21
CA PHE A 10 8.24 3.83 -34.29
C PHE A 10 8.70 4.49 -32.98
N CYS A 11 9.38 5.65 -33.04
CA CYS A 11 9.75 6.41 -31.85
C CYS A 11 8.53 6.89 -31.06
N VAL A 12 7.46 7.34 -31.73
CA VAL A 12 6.20 7.73 -31.07
C VAL A 12 5.57 6.54 -30.35
N PHE A 13 5.55 5.35 -30.97
CA PHE A 13 5.06 4.14 -30.33
C PHE A 13 5.90 3.73 -29.11
N LEU A 14 7.23 3.82 -29.17
CA LEU A 14 8.07 3.59 -28.00
C LEU A 14 7.77 4.60 -26.87
N PHE A 15 7.53 5.87 -27.22
CA PHE A 15 7.15 6.88 -26.23
C PHE A 15 5.80 6.58 -25.57
N THR A 16 4.82 6.05 -26.31
CA THR A 16 3.51 5.67 -25.73
C THR A 16 3.62 4.45 -24.81
N LEU A 17 4.57 3.53 -25.04
CA LEU A 17 4.88 2.45 -24.10
C LEU A 17 5.54 2.96 -22.81
N VAL A 18 6.43 3.95 -22.90
CA VAL A 18 7.01 4.61 -21.71
C VAL A 18 5.91 5.34 -20.94
N TRP A 19 5.01 6.03 -21.63
CA TRP A 19 3.84 6.66 -21.02
C TRP A 19 2.92 5.64 -20.32
N LEU A 20 2.70 4.46 -20.93
CA LEU A 20 1.94 3.37 -20.29
C LEU A 20 2.57 2.95 -18.96
N TYR A 21 3.89 2.78 -18.93
CA TYR A 21 4.61 2.42 -17.70
C TYR A 21 4.38 3.45 -16.59
N PHE A 22 4.51 4.74 -16.89
CA PHE A 22 4.20 5.79 -15.93
C PHE A 22 2.73 5.79 -15.50
N ALA A 23 1.79 5.60 -16.44
CA ALA A 23 0.37 5.50 -16.12
C ALA A 23 0.07 4.33 -15.17
N ILE A 24 0.72 3.16 -15.37
CA ILE A 24 0.57 1.98 -14.49
C ILE A 24 1.13 2.26 -13.10
N ILE A 25 2.30 2.90 -12.98
CA ILE A 25 2.85 3.30 -11.68
C ILE A 25 1.89 4.22 -10.93
N ILE A 26 1.33 5.21 -11.62
CA ILE A 26 0.36 6.15 -11.03
C ILE A 26 -0.93 5.41 -10.62
N LEU A 27 -1.36 4.42 -11.39
CA LEU A 27 -2.53 3.60 -11.05
C LEU A 27 -2.31 2.68 -9.84
N ASN A 28 -1.06 2.30 -9.55
CA ASN A 28 -0.73 1.58 -8.31
C ASN A 28 -1.02 2.42 -7.05
N ASP A 29 -1.17 3.73 -7.21
CA ASP A 29 -1.53 4.68 -6.15
C ASP A 29 -2.74 5.55 -6.55
N PHE A 30 -3.80 4.91 -7.03
CA PHE A 30 -4.98 5.60 -7.58
C PHE A 30 -5.69 6.51 -6.57
N HIS A 31 -5.64 6.19 -5.27
CA HIS A 31 -6.26 7.01 -4.22
C HIS A 31 -5.57 8.36 -4.09
N ASN A 32 -4.24 8.38 -3.91
CA ASN A 32 -3.50 9.62 -3.78
C ASN A 32 -3.56 10.44 -5.07
N PHE A 33 -3.56 9.80 -6.24
CA PHE A 33 -3.71 10.50 -7.52
C PHE A 33 -5.08 11.18 -7.67
N ASN A 34 -6.17 10.46 -7.43
CA ASN A 34 -7.53 11.03 -7.50
C ASN A 34 -7.70 12.16 -6.48
N GLU A 35 -7.19 11.99 -5.25
CA GLU A 35 -7.24 13.01 -4.22
C GLU A 35 -6.42 14.26 -4.59
N PHE A 36 -5.22 14.09 -5.16
CA PHE A 36 -4.39 15.19 -5.65
C PHE A 36 -5.14 16.04 -6.69
N ILE A 37 -5.73 15.39 -7.70
CA ILE A 37 -6.48 16.12 -8.74
C ILE A 37 -7.75 16.76 -8.15
N PHE A 38 -8.42 16.11 -7.21
CA PHE A 38 -9.56 16.70 -6.51
C PHE A 38 -9.16 17.95 -5.72
N ARG A 39 -8.02 17.93 -5.02
CA ARG A 39 -7.53 19.09 -4.26
C ARG A 39 -7.32 20.31 -5.16
N GLU A 40 -6.84 20.10 -6.38
CA GLU A 40 -6.63 21.14 -7.40
C GLU A 40 -7.92 21.58 -8.09
N ARG A 41 -8.74 20.64 -8.58
CA ARG A 41 -9.89 20.91 -9.46
C ARG A 41 -11.22 21.10 -8.72
N LYS A 42 -11.29 20.70 -7.45
CA LYS A 42 -12.51 20.68 -6.62
C LYS A 42 -13.67 19.89 -7.23
N LEU A 43 -13.39 19.00 -8.18
CA LEU A 43 -14.37 18.16 -8.86
C LEU A 43 -14.00 16.70 -8.64
N TRP A 44 -14.87 15.96 -7.96
CA TRP A 44 -14.66 14.54 -7.69
C TRP A 44 -15.05 13.72 -8.92
N LEU A 45 -14.05 13.12 -9.56
CA LEU A 45 -14.16 12.22 -10.69
C LEU A 45 -13.05 11.17 -10.55
N ASP A 46 -13.28 9.97 -11.07
CA ASP A 46 -12.25 8.93 -11.14
C ASP A 46 -11.21 9.29 -12.23
N TRP A 47 -10.34 10.25 -11.93
CA TRP A 47 -9.32 10.76 -12.85
C TRP A 47 -8.34 9.68 -13.31
N SER A 48 -8.09 8.68 -12.46
CA SER A 48 -7.35 7.45 -12.80
C SER A 48 -8.00 6.68 -13.96
N LEU A 49 -9.32 6.55 -13.97
CA LEU A 49 -10.06 5.90 -15.07
C LEU A 49 -9.95 6.71 -16.37
N VAL A 50 -10.04 8.04 -16.28
CA VAL A 50 -9.87 8.95 -17.43
C VAL A 50 -8.45 8.81 -18.02
N LEU A 51 -7.42 8.79 -17.17
CA LEU A 51 -6.03 8.60 -17.57
C LEU A 51 -5.81 7.25 -18.25
N LEU A 52 -6.43 6.18 -17.73
CA LEU A 52 -6.35 4.84 -18.30
C LEU A 52 -6.99 4.79 -19.70
N ILE A 53 -8.19 5.35 -19.87
CA ILE A 53 -8.89 5.40 -21.16
C ILE A 53 -8.07 6.21 -22.17
N ALA A 54 -7.57 7.38 -21.79
CA ALA A 54 -6.75 8.22 -22.66
C ALA A 54 -5.47 7.49 -23.12
N THR A 55 -4.81 6.78 -22.19
CA THR A 55 -3.61 6.00 -22.46
C THR A 55 -3.89 4.83 -23.41
N ALA A 56 -4.98 4.10 -23.19
CA ALA A 56 -5.42 3.00 -24.04
C ALA A 56 -5.69 3.45 -25.49
N VAL A 57 -6.39 4.58 -25.66
CA VAL A 57 -6.68 5.18 -26.97
C VAL A 57 -5.39 5.56 -27.70
N LEU A 58 -4.44 6.20 -26.99
CA LEU A 58 -3.18 6.65 -27.56
C LEU A 58 -2.31 5.49 -28.06
N ILE A 59 -2.21 4.41 -27.27
CA ILE A 59 -1.43 3.22 -27.63
C ILE A 59 -2.08 2.49 -28.81
N SER A 60 -3.39 2.35 -28.80
CA SER A 60 -4.10 1.67 -29.88
C SER A 60 -3.97 2.42 -31.20
N TYR A 61 -4.14 3.75 -31.16
CA TYR A 61 -3.95 4.60 -32.33
C TYR A 61 -2.52 4.52 -32.89
N SER A 62 -1.51 4.63 -32.02
CA SER A 62 -0.10 4.53 -32.46
C SER A 62 0.25 3.14 -33.00
N SER A 63 -0.31 2.07 -32.42
CA SER A 63 -0.14 0.70 -32.90
C SER A 63 -0.73 0.50 -34.29
N VAL A 64 -1.95 0.98 -34.53
CA VAL A 64 -2.62 0.90 -35.83
C VAL A 64 -1.83 1.66 -36.90
N LEU A 65 -1.35 2.86 -36.59
CA LEU A 65 -0.52 3.63 -37.53
C LEU A 65 0.79 2.93 -37.85
N LEU A 66 1.45 2.33 -36.85
CA LEU A 66 2.70 1.60 -37.04
C LEU A 66 2.48 0.34 -37.90
N LEU A 67 1.41 -0.41 -37.65
CA LEU A 67 1.02 -1.57 -38.45
C LEU A 67 0.71 -1.16 -39.88
N LEU A 68 -0.12 -0.14 -40.10
CA LEU A 68 -0.43 0.37 -41.42
C LEU A 68 0.85 0.81 -42.17
N ALA A 69 1.78 1.46 -41.47
CA ALA A 69 3.05 1.88 -42.04
C ALA A 69 3.94 0.69 -42.45
N LEU A 70 4.02 -0.35 -41.62
CA LEU A 70 4.71 -1.61 -41.96
C LEU A 70 4.09 -2.25 -43.21
N CYS A 71 2.77 -2.33 -43.28
CA CYS A 71 2.05 -2.94 -44.39
C CYS A 71 2.27 -2.21 -45.72
N LEU A 72 2.21 -0.88 -45.71
CA LEU A 72 2.50 -0.07 -46.90
C LEU A 72 3.94 -0.23 -47.38
N GLN A 73 4.89 -0.31 -46.44
CA GLN A 73 6.30 -0.53 -46.76
C GLN A 73 6.55 -1.92 -47.36
N LEU A 74 5.89 -2.97 -46.85
CA LEU A 74 5.96 -4.33 -47.40
C LEU A 74 5.36 -4.41 -48.82
N CYS A 75 4.32 -3.63 -49.11
CA CYS A 75 3.70 -3.54 -50.44
C CYS A 75 4.44 -2.58 -51.40
N GLY A 76 5.56 -1.97 -50.97
CA GLY A 76 6.32 -1.01 -51.78
C GLY A 76 5.57 0.28 -52.10
N GLN A 77 4.52 0.62 -51.33
CA GLN A 77 3.72 1.81 -51.51
C GLN A 77 4.30 3.00 -50.72
N PRO A 78 4.28 4.23 -51.26
CA PRO A 78 4.79 5.40 -50.56
C PRO A 78 3.96 5.71 -49.32
N LEU A 79 4.63 6.02 -48.22
CA LEU A 79 4.00 6.35 -46.94
C LEU A 79 3.45 7.79 -46.97
N LYS A 80 2.31 7.99 -47.65
CA LYS A 80 1.63 9.29 -47.71
C LYS A 80 0.77 9.51 -46.46
N LEU A 81 1.40 9.83 -45.32
CA LEU A 81 0.64 10.34 -44.19
C LEU A 81 0.10 11.74 -44.52
N HIS A 82 -1.23 11.85 -44.53
CA HIS A 82 -1.95 13.10 -44.70
C HIS A 82 -1.65 14.11 -43.57
N TRP A 83 -1.79 15.41 -43.84
CA TRP A 83 -1.55 16.49 -42.85
C TRP A 83 -2.48 16.41 -41.63
N VAL A 84 -3.63 15.75 -41.79
CA VAL A 84 -4.57 15.39 -40.70
C VAL A 84 -3.96 14.46 -39.65
N HIS A 85 -2.96 13.65 -40.00
CA HIS A 85 -2.18 12.87 -39.01
C HIS A 85 -1.06 13.70 -38.35
N LYS A 86 -0.80 14.93 -38.83
CA LYS A 86 0.09 15.90 -38.18
C LYS A 86 -0.66 16.80 -37.19
N VAL A 87 -1.92 17.14 -37.44
CA VAL A 87 -2.79 17.84 -36.49
C VAL A 87 -4.23 17.39 -36.75
N ARG A 88 -4.80 16.71 -35.76
CA ARG A 88 -6.18 16.18 -35.64
C ARG A 88 -7.26 16.92 -36.45
N ASP A 89 -7.93 16.23 -37.39
CA ASP A 89 -9.40 16.10 -37.43
C ASP A 89 -9.90 15.03 -38.43
N TRP A 90 -10.99 14.36 -38.09
CA TRP A 90 -11.48 13.09 -38.64
C TRP A 90 -12.29 13.24 -39.95
N ASP A 91 -11.83 12.64 -41.06
CA ASP A 91 -12.69 12.38 -42.24
C ASP A 91 -12.58 10.90 -42.68
N CYS A 92 -13.65 10.14 -42.42
CA CYS A 92 -13.76 8.70 -42.70
C CYS A 92 -13.64 8.33 -44.19
N ARG A 93 -13.74 9.28 -45.13
CA ARG A 93 -13.80 8.96 -46.57
C ARG A 93 -12.46 8.50 -47.16
N GLU A 94 -11.35 9.09 -46.73
CA GLU A 94 -10.01 8.74 -47.21
C GLU A 94 -9.50 7.41 -46.63
N MET A 95 -9.89 7.08 -45.40
CA MET A 95 -9.57 5.78 -44.80
C MET A 95 -10.31 4.63 -45.50
N MET A 96 -11.57 4.86 -45.88
CA MET A 96 -12.37 3.88 -46.62
C MET A 96 -11.88 3.67 -48.06
N SER A 97 -11.33 4.71 -48.72
CA SER A 97 -10.75 4.57 -50.06
C SER A 97 -9.40 3.82 -50.06
N ALA A 98 -8.56 4.05 -49.05
CA ALA A 98 -7.32 3.29 -48.86
C ALA A 98 -7.57 1.81 -48.49
N LEU A 99 -8.60 1.53 -47.70
CA LEU A 99 -9.03 0.16 -47.38
C LEU A 99 -9.66 -0.56 -48.58
N ALA A 100 -10.40 0.16 -49.42
CA ALA A 100 -10.96 -0.39 -50.66
C ALA A 100 -9.90 -0.70 -51.73
N ALA A 101 -8.73 -0.04 -51.70
CA ALA A 101 -7.61 -0.33 -52.59
C ALA A 101 -6.84 -1.61 -52.21
N LEU A 102 -7.03 -2.12 -50.98
CA LEU A 102 -6.39 -3.33 -50.46
C LEU A 102 -7.18 -4.63 -50.74
N THR A 103 -8.33 -4.55 -51.41
CA THR A 103 -9.13 -5.72 -51.81
C THR A 103 -9.10 -5.87 -53.33
N PRO A 104 -8.16 -6.66 -53.87
CA PRO A 104 -8.57 -7.98 -54.38
C PRO A 104 -7.47 -9.06 -54.31
N SER A 105 -6.73 -9.18 -53.20
CA SER A 105 -5.88 -10.35 -52.95
C SER A 105 -6.14 -10.93 -51.56
N GLU A 106 -6.06 -12.26 -51.43
CA GLU A 106 -6.29 -12.98 -50.16
C GLU A 106 -5.42 -12.45 -49.00
N ALA A 107 -4.25 -11.87 -49.31
CA ALA A 107 -3.37 -11.22 -48.36
C ALA A 107 -3.96 -9.92 -47.76
N GLY A 108 -4.73 -9.15 -48.53
CA GLY A 108 -5.37 -7.91 -48.07
C GLY A 108 -6.48 -8.14 -47.05
N THR A 109 -7.22 -9.24 -47.21
CA THR A 109 -8.22 -9.70 -46.21
C THR A 109 -7.58 -10.15 -44.90
N SER A 110 -6.45 -10.86 -44.96
CA SER A 110 -5.70 -11.27 -43.76
C SER A 110 -5.11 -10.07 -43.00
N LEU A 111 -4.63 -9.05 -43.72
CA LEU A 111 -4.16 -7.79 -43.13
C LEU A 111 -5.27 -6.98 -42.46
N LEU A 112 -6.44 -6.89 -43.09
CA LEU A 112 -7.63 -6.24 -42.51
C LEU A 112 -8.08 -6.95 -41.22
N TRP A 113 -8.08 -8.28 -41.21
CA TRP A 113 -8.34 -9.06 -40.00
C TRP A 113 -7.27 -8.89 -38.92
N LEU A 114 -5.99 -8.77 -39.28
CA LEU A 114 -4.90 -8.46 -38.33
C LEU A 114 -5.01 -7.04 -37.75
N CYS A 115 -5.36 -6.05 -38.55
CA CYS A 115 -5.59 -4.67 -38.10
C CYS A 115 -6.82 -4.59 -37.20
N MET A 116 -7.92 -5.26 -37.55
CA MET A 116 -9.11 -5.36 -36.69
C MET A 116 -8.80 -6.14 -35.40
N ALA A 117 -8.02 -7.22 -35.48
CA ALA A 117 -7.57 -8.00 -34.32
C ALA A 117 -6.66 -7.19 -33.38
N ALA A 118 -5.83 -6.30 -33.93
CA ALA A 118 -4.97 -5.38 -33.19
C ALA A 118 -5.74 -4.19 -32.56
N VAL A 119 -6.95 -3.89 -33.02
CA VAL A 119 -7.89 -2.93 -32.40
C VAL A 119 -8.79 -3.61 -31.36
N THR A 120 -9.01 -4.91 -31.47
CA THR A 120 -9.78 -5.72 -30.50
C THR A 120 -9.07 -6.15 -29.20
N PRO A 121 -7.85 -5.74 -28.79
CA PRO A 121 -7.39 -6.02 -27.43
C PRO A 121 -8.09 -5.15 -26.38
N LEU A 122 -8.74 -4.04 -26.76
CA LEU A 122 -9.31 -3.10 -25.79
C LEU A 122 -10.74 -3.40 -25.33
N SER A 123 -11.53 -4.16 -26.09
CA SER A 123 -12.89 -4.52 -25.65
C SER A 123 -12.90 -5.58 -24.54
N GLY A 124 -11.83 -6.38 -24.42
CA GLY A 124 -11.67 -7.36 -23.34
C GLY A 124 -10.93 -6.84 -22.11
N CYS A 125 -10.07 -5.83 -22.25
CA CYS A 125 -9.28 -5.30 -21.13
C CYS A 125 -9.94 -4.13 -20.38
N VAL A 126 -10.99 -3.51 -20.93
CA VAL A 126 -11.58 -2.29 -20.34
C VAL A 126 -13.10 -2.34 -20.23
N SER A 127 -13.75 -3.49 -20.41
CA SER A 127 -15.19 -3.59 -20.13
C SER A 127 -15.44 -3.33 -18.64
N PRO A 128 -16.10 -2.23 -18.25
CA PRO A 128 -16.40 -1.95 -16.84
C PRO A 128 -17.25 -3.07 -16.23
N LEU A 129 -18.00 -3.78 -17.08
CA LEU A 129 -18.85 -4.91 -16.75
C LEU A 129 -18.08 -6.16 -16.28
N SER A 130 -16.88 -6.43 -16.80
CA SER A 130 -16.08 -7.57 -16.31
C SER A 130 -15.36 -7.24 -15.00
N TRP A 131 -15.01 -5.97 -14.75
CA TRP A 131 -14.47 -5.52 -13.46
C TRP A 131 -15.57 -5.46 -12.38
N ALA A 132 -16.75 -4.96 -12.73
CA ALA A 132 -17.93 -4.95 -11.86
C ALA A 132 -18.45 -6.37 -11.57
N ALA A 133 -18.38 -7.30 -12.53
CA ALA A 133 -18.69 -8.70 -12.29
C ALA A 133 -17.64 -9.39 -11.40
N ALA A 134 -16.36 -9.01 -11.50
CA ALA A 134 -15.29 -9.51 -10.64
C ALA A 134 -15.39 -8.98 -9.19
N GLN A 135 -15.92 -7.76 -8.98
CA GLN A 135 -16.14 -7.20 -7.64
C GLN A 135 -17.09 -8.04 -6.78
N ASN A 136 -18.05 -8.74 -7.39
CA ASN A 136 -18.97 -9.63 -6.69
C ASN A 136 -18.36 -11.00 -6.31
N GLN A 137 -17.09 -11.26 -6.63
CA GLN A 137 -16.38 -12.51 -6.31
C GLN A 137 -15.06 -12.27 -5.55
N LEU A 138 -14.85 -11.07 -5.01
CA LEU A 138 -13.66 -10.80 -4.22
C LEU A 138 -13.73 -11.60 -2.89
N PRO A 139 -12.61 -12.18 -2.44
CA PRO A 139 -12.53 -12.73 -1.10
C PRO A 139 -12.84 -11.64 -0.06
N PRO A 140 -13.24 -12.01 1.17
CA PRO A 140 -13.44 -11.03 2.23
C PRO A 140 -12.21 -10.12 2.37
N LYS A 141 -12.46 -8.84 2.68
CA LYS A 141 -11.40 -7.84 2.89
C LYS A 141 -10.35 -8.42 3.85
N PRO A 142 -9.06 -8.39 3.51
CA PRO A 142 -8.01 -8.84 4.42
C PRO A 142 -8.11 -8.13 5.77
N ALA A 143 -7.82 -8.86 6.84
CA ALA A 143 -7.71 -8.29 8.17
C ALA A 143 -6.60 -7.23 8.18
N LEU A 144 -6.88 -6.07 8.78
CA LEU A 144 -5.86 -5.07 9.05
C LEU A 144 -5.18 -5.41 10.38
N VAL A 145 -3.86 -5.45 10.36
CA VAL A 145 -3.00 -5.70 11.51
C VAL A 145 -2.29 -4.40 11.85
N GLY A 146 -2.53 -3.89 13.06
CA GLY A 146 -1.90 -2.68 13.56
C GLY A 146 -0.56 -3.03 14.17
N HIS A 147 0.53 -2.83 13.42
CA HIS A 147 1.89 -3.08 13.89
C HIS A 147 2.23 -2.16 15.07
N ARG A 148 2.42 -2.74 16.25
CA ARG A 148 2.53 -2.03 17.55
C ARG A 148 1.33 -1.13 17.86
N GLY A 149 0.16 -1.49 17.32
CA GLY A 149 -1.08 -0.73 17.32
C GLY A 149 -1.18 0.30 16.19
N ALA A 150 -1.35 1.57 16.55
CA ALA A 150 -1.44 2.70 15.63
C ALA A 150 -0.27 3.67 15.84
N PRO A 151 0.97 3.30 15.45
CA PRO A 151 2.18 4.07 15.77
C PRO A 151 2.21 5.46 15.12
N MET A 152 1.39 5.69 14.09
CA MET A 152 1.22 7.02 13.48
C MET A 152 0.33 7.95 14.31
N LEU A 153 -0.49 7.42 15.23
CA LEU A 153 -1.47 8.18 16.01
C LEU A 153 -1.14 8.20 17.51
N ALA A 154 -0.38 7.22 18.00
CA ALA A 154 -0.04 7.06 19.41
C ALA A 154 1.38 6.48 19.58
N PRO A 155 2.00 6.62 20.76
CA PRO A 155 3.27 5.98 21.06
C PRO A 155 3.15 4.46 20.93
N GLU A 156 4.07 3.81 20.20
CA GLU A 156 4.05 2.38 19.95
C GLU A 156 3.98 1.53 21.24
N ASN A 157 3.36 0.35 21.19
CA ASN A 157 3.30 -0.59 22.33
C ASN A 157 2.70 -0.02 23.63
N THR A 158 1.74 0.91 23.50
CA THR A 158 0.97 1.49 24.61
C THR A 158 -0.51 1.15 24.54
N LEU A 159 -1.25 1.32 25.65
CA LEU A 159 -2.71 1.15 25.65
C LEU A 159 -3.40 2.18 24.75
N MET A 160 -2.90 3.42 24.70
CA MET A 160 -3.39 4.41 23.75
C MET A 160 -3.25 3.92 22.30
N SER A 161 -2.12 3.28 21.95
CA SER A 161 -1.91 2.72 20.60
C SER A 161 -2.89 1.60 20.27
N LEU A 162 -3.23 0.76 21.25
CA LEU A 162 -4.30 -0.24 21.11
C LEU A 162 -5.65 0.42 20.87
N HIS A 163 -6.03 1.40 21.68
CA HIS A 163 -7.32 2.10 21.53
C HIS A 163 -7.41 2.85 20.19
N LYS A 164 -6.34 3.51 19.76
CA LYS A 164 -6.27 4.14 18.42
C LYS A 164 -6.36 3.12 17.29
N ALA A 165 -5.80 1.91 17.45
CA ALA A 165 -5.97 0.85 16.47
C ALA A 165 -7.45 0.41 16.36
N VAL A 166 -8.13 0.28 17.50
CA VAL A 166 -9.58 -0.02 17.55
C VAL A 166 -10.40 1.09 16.88
N GLU A 167 -10.08 2.37 17.15
CA GLU A 167 -10.72 3.52 16.47
C GLU A 167 -10.56 3.48 14.94
N CYS A 168 -9.48 2.85 14.45
CA CYS A 168 -9.18 2.70 13.03
C CYS A 168 -9.74 1.40 12.40
N ASP A 169 -10.62 0.67 13.09
CA ASP A 169 -11.20 -0.60 12.62
C ASP A 169 -10.14 -1.68 12.27
N VAL A 170 -9.04 -1.67 13.03
CA VAL A 170 -8.00 -2.70 12.98
C VAL A 170 -8.51 -3.97 13.68
N GLN A 171 -8.27 -5.13 13.07
CA GLN A 171 -8.77 -6.42 13.60
C GLN A 171 -7.78 -7.10 14.55
N VAL A 172 -6.48 -6.83 14.37
CA VAL A 172 -5.39 -7.43 15.15
C VAL A 172 -4.46 -6.34 15.65
N PHE A 173 -4.30 -6.23 16.96
CA PHE A 173 -3.25 -5.47 17.61
C PHE A 173 -1.99 -6.32 17.65
N GLU A 174 -1.02 -6.00 16.81
CA GLU A 174 0.29 -6.63 16.85
C GLU A 174 1.19 -5.88 17.85
N THR A 175 2.01 -6.60 18.61
CA THR A 175 2.89 -6.02 19.62
C THR A 175 4.09 -6.93 19.92
N ASP A 176 5.03 -6.44 20.72
CA ASP A 176 6.21 -7.19 21.16
C ASP A 176 6.16 -7.40 22.67
N VAL A 177 6.43 -8.61 23.13
CA VAL A 177 6.44 -8.97 24.55
C VAL A 177 7.86 -9.30 25.00
N MET A 178 8.29 -8.62 26.07
CA MET A 178 9.49 -8.93 26.85
C MET A 178 9.09 -9.41 28.24
N VAL A 179 10.01 -10.02 28.99
CA VAL A 179 9.77 -10.45 30.37
C VAL A 179 10.77 -9.79 31.31
N SER A 180 10.28 -9.18 32.38
CA SER A 180 11.11 -8.49 33.38
C SER A 180 11.93 -9.48 34.22
N ALA A 181 12.90 -8.96 34.98
CA ALA A 181 13.77 -9.79 35.83
C ALA A 181 13.00 -10.56 36.92
N ASP A 182 11.86 -10.02 37.35
CA ASP A 182 10.93 -10.63 38.31
C ASP A 182 9.80 -11.44 37.64
N GLY A 183 9.87 -11.67 36.33
CA GLY A 183 8.98 -12.58 35.62
C GLY A 183 7.62 -12.00 35.27
N VAL A 184 7.54 -10.70 34.99
CA VAL A 184 6.31 -10.04 34.51
C VAL A 184 6.43 -9.76 33.01
N PRO A 185 5.55 -10.32 32.16
CA PRO A 185 5.53 -9.99 30.74
C PRO A 185 4.98 -8.58 30.50
N PHE A 186 5.66 -7.81 29.65
CA PHE A 186 5.33 -6.41 29.33
C PHE A 186 5.57 -6.10 27.85
N LEU A 187 4.94 -5.04 27.36
CA LEU A 187 5.04 -4.68 25.94
C LEU A 187 6.27 -3.81 25.68
N MET A 188 7.21 -4.31 24.87
CA MET A 188 8.42 -3.60 24.47
C MET A 188 9.09 -4.29 23.30
N HIS A 189 9.47 -3.52 22.28
CA HIS A 189 10.17 -4.04 21.10
C HIS A 189 11.68 -4.15 21.31
N ASP A 190 12.26 -3.10 21.90
CA ASP A 190 13.72 -2.95 21.97
C ASP A 190 14.30 -3.68 23.18
N GLU A 191 15.51 -4.21 23.03
CA GLU A 191 16.30 -4.71 24.16
C GLU A 191 16.68 -3.58 25.12
N GLU A 192 16.90 -2.36 24.63
CA GLU A 192 17.20 -1.19 25.46
C GLU A 192 15.97 -0.28 25.61
N LEU A 193 15.83 0.36 26.76
CA LEU A 193 14.69 1.24 27.05
C LEU A 193 14.90 2.70 26.58
N THR A 194 16.05 3.02 25.98
CA THR A 194 16.51 4.39 25.71
C THR A 194 15.77 5.10 24.56
N ARG A 195 15.19 4.34 23.61
CA ARG A 195 14.51 4.92 22.45
C ARG A 195 13.11 5.42 22.79
N THR A 196 12.36 4.63 23.54
CA THR A 196 10.91 4.79 23.75
C THR A 196 10.55 5.13 25.20
N THR A 197 11.54 5.38 26.06
CA THR A 197 11.29 5.76 27.46
C THR A 197 12.22 6.84 27.99
N ASN A 198 11.93 7.33 29.20
CA ASN A 198 12.78 8.25 29.96
C ASN A 198 13.78 7.55 30.91
N VAL A 199 14.17 6.29 30.64
CA VAL A 199 15.09 5.51 31.50
C VAL A 199 16.40 6.24 31.81
N GLN A 200 16.93 7.04 30.88
CA GLN A 200 18.17 7.79 31.06
C GLN A 200 18.06 8.85 32.16
N THR A 201 16.85 9.37 32.39
CA THR A 201 16.57 10.36 33.42
C THR A 201 16.24 9.70 34.75
N VAL A 202 15.47 8.61 34.73
CA VAL A 202 15.00 7.93 35.96
C VAL A 202 16.07 7.01 36.54
N PHE A 203 16.79 6.28 35.69
CA PHE A 203 17.82 5.30 36.07
C PHE A 203 19.10 5.45 35.22
N PRO A 204 19.84 6.57 35.32
CA PRO A 204 20.97 6.87 34.45
C PRO A 204 22.06 5.79 34.44
N GLU A 205 22.39 5.22 35.60
CA GLU A 205 23.43 4.18 35.73
C GLU A 205 23.02 2.83 35.11
N ARG A 206 21.71 2.59 34.97
CA ARG A 206 21.15 1.35 34.42
C ARG A 206 20.62 1.51 33.00
N ALA A 207 20.69 2.70 32.41
CA ALA A 207 20.05 3.00 31.14
C ALA A 207 20.55 2.16 29.94
N ALA A 208 21.78 1.64 30.02
CA ALA A 208 22.38 0.76 29.01
C ALA A 208 22.13 -0.74 29.28
N LEU A 209 21.40 -1.09 30.35
CA LEU A 209 21.02 -2.48 30.62
C LEU A 209 19.87 -2.90 29.71
N ASN A 210 19.81 -4.21 29.44
CA ASN A 210 18.68 -4.82 28.74
C ASN A 210 17.39 -4.64 29.57
N SER A 211 16.26 -4.44 28.90
CA SER A 211 14.92 -4.29 29.48
C SER A 211 14.53 -5.48 30.36
N THR A 212 15.03 -6.69 30.05
CA THR A 212 14.83 -7.90 30.87
C THR A 212 15.57 -7.86 32.22
N ALA A 213 16.54 -6.97 32.41
CA ALA A 213 17.28 -6.82 33.67
C ALA A 213 16.55 -5.91 34.69
N PHE A 214 15.47 -5.25 34.29
CA PHE A 214 14.67 -4.40 35.17
C PHE A 214 13.55 -5.21 35.83
N ASN A 215 13.24 -4.89 37.08
CA ASN A 215 12.03 -5.39 37.74
C ASN A 215 10.79 -4.63 37.24
N TRP A 216 9.62 -5.24 37.34
CA TRP A 216 8.37 -4.63 36.92
C TRP A 216 8.09 -3.30 37.61
N THR A 217 8.35 -3.20 38.92
CA THR A 217 8.17 -1.98 39.70
C THR A 217 9.04 -0.81 39.21
N ASP A 218 10.20 -1.08 38.62
CA ASP A 218 11.04 -0.06 37.99
C ASP A 218 10.50 0.33 36.62
N LEU A 219 10.08 -0.65 35.81
CA LEU A 219 9.50 -0.43 34.48
C LEU A 219 8.23 0.42 34.55
N GLN A 220 7.38 0.22 35.57
CA GLN A 220 6.15 0.99 35.77
C GLN A 220 6.39 2.48 36.03
N GLN A 221 7.57 2.88 36.49
CA GLN A 221 7.92 4.27 36.74
C GLN A 221 8.30 5.02 35.46
N LEU A 222 8.58 4.30 34.38
CA LEU A 222 9.08 4.88 33.14
C LEU A 222 7.94 5.48 32.32
N ASP A 223 8.18 6.70 31.85
CA ASP A 223 7.37 7.34 30.83
C ASP A 223 7.64 6.67 29.48
N ALA A 224 6.59 6.18 28.81
CA ALA A 224 6.70 5.48 27.52
C ALA A 224 6.08 6.28 26.36
N GLY A 225 5.79 7.56 26.59
CA GLY A 225 4.88 8.34 25.75
C GLY A 225 5.43 9.68 25.27
N SER A 226 6.11 10.42 26.15
CA SER A 226 6.63 11.76 25.86
C SER A 226 7.60 11.79 24.68
N TRP A 227 8.40 10.72 24.52
CA TRP A 227 9.35 10.57 23.41
C TRP A 227 8.67 10.72 22.03
N PHE A 228 7.40 10.28 21.91
CA PHE A 228 6.64 10.31 20.66
C PHE A 228 6.38 11.74 20.20
N LEU A 229 6.06 12.63 21.15
CA LEU A 229 5.79 14.05 20.91
C LEU A 229 7.07 14.86 20.68
N GLU A 230 8.15 14.47 21.35
CA GLU A 230 9.46 15.10 21.25
C GLU A 230 10.16 14.76 19.94
N ARG A 231 10.29 13.45 19.64
CA ARG A 231 11.01 12.95 18.46
C ARG A 231 10.20 13.06 17.18
N ARG A 232 8.86 13.03 17.27
CA ARG A 232 7.92 13.10 16.14
C ARG A 232 8.29 12.12 15.01
N PRO A 233 8.24 10.80 15.28
CA PRO A 233 8.65 9.79 14.30
C PRO A 233 7.82 9.83 13.01
N PHE A 234 6.59 10.35 13.07
CA PHE A 234 5.68 10.44 11.94
C PHE A 234 5.15 11.88 11.74
N PRO A 235 4.86 12.30 10.50
CA PRO A 235 4.27 13.62 10.22
C PRO A 235 2.92 13.87 10.91
N THR A 236 2.13 12.81 11.10
CA THR A 236 0.81 12.81 11.74
C THR A 236 0.82 13.31 13.18
N VAL A 237 1.96 13.23 13.89
CA VAL A 237 2.12 13.73 15.27
C VAL A 237 1.81 15.23 15.36
N GLN A 238 2.02 15.98 14.28
CA GLN A 238 1.72 17.41 14.25
C GLN A 238 0.21 17.69 14.27
N SER A 239 -0.58 16.78 13.74
CA SER A 239 -2.04 16.90 13.59
C SER A 239 -2.82 16.35 14.78
N LEU A 240 -2.15 15.81 15.80
CA LEU A 240 -2.80 15.29 17.01
C LEU A 240 -3.54 16.39 17.77
N SER A 241 -4.73 16.05 18.27
CA SER A 241 -5.54 16.93 19.09
C SER A 241 -4.83 17.26 20.42
N PRO A 242 -5.19 18.36 21.10
CA PRO A 242 -4.62 18.67 22.41
C PRO A 242 -4.85 17.56 23.44
N ASP A 243 -6.00 16.87 23.38
CA ASP A 243 -6.34 15.78 24.28
C ASP A 243 -5.48 14.53 23.98
N ASP A 244 -5.34 14.16 22.70
CA ASP A 244 -4.48 13.04 22.30
C ASP A 244 -3.01 13.30 22.68
N ARG A 245 -2.54 14.55 22.56
CA ARG A 245 -1.18 14.93 22.98
C ARG A 245 -1.00 14.76 24.48
N LYS A 246 -2.01 15.12 25.28
CA LYS A 246 -1.95 14.95 26.73
C LYS A 246 -1.93 13.46 27.08
N GLU A 247 -2.83 12.67 26.51
CA GLU A 247 -2.90 11.22 26.73
C GLU A 247 -1.60 10.52 26.31
N ALA A 248 -1.03 10.92 25.16
CA ALA A 248 0.25 10.40 24.69
C ALA A 248 1.39 10.65 25.70
N ALA A 249 1.43 11.84 26.33
CA ALA A 249 2.46 12.16 27.33
C ALA A 249 2.27 11.45 28.68
N GLU A 250 1.09 10.86 28.92
CA GLU A 250 0.77 10.16 30.18
C GLU A 250 0.97 8.63 30.07
N GLN A 251 1.36 8.12 28.89
CA GLN A 251 1.53 6.69 28.68
C GLN A 251 2.69 6.10 29.50
N ARG A 252 2.50 4.84 29.91
CA ARG A 252 3.47 3.99 30.61
C ARG A 252 3.66 2.69 29.85
N ILE A 253 4.71 1.95 30.18
CA ILE A 253 4.92 0.60 29.67
C ILE A 253 3.79 -0.30 30.20
N PRO A 254 2.92 -0.87 29.35
CA PRO A 254 1.85 -1.72 29.82
C PRO A 254 2.34 -3.16 30.05
N SER A 255 1.76 -3.84 31.03
CA SER A 255 1.93 -5.29 31.16
C SER A 255 1.15 -6.02 30.07
N LEU A 256 1.55 -7.26 29.78
CA LEU A 256 0.77 -8.12 28.89
C LEU A 256 -0.65 -8.32 29.42
N GLU A 257 -0.81 -8.49 30.73
CA GLU A 257 -2.13 -8.60 31.37
C GLU A 257 -3.02 -7.39 31.07
N GLN A 258 -2.49 -6.17 31.19
CA GLN A 258 -3.22 -4.94 30.86
C GLN A 258 -3.61 -4.88 29.38
N ALA A 259 -2.71 -5.28 28.48
CA ALA A 259 -2.98 -5.31 27.05
C ALA A 259 -4.06 -6.35 26.70
N LEU A 260 -4.01 -7.54 27.31
CA LEU A 260 -5.02 -8.60 27.14
C LEU A 260 -6.39 -8.17 27.66
N GLU A 261 -6.44 -7.48 28.80
CA GLU A 261 -7.68 -6.95 29.35
C GLU A 261 -8.28 -5.89 28.41
N ALA A 262 -7.47 -4.95 27.92
CA ALA A 262 -7.91 -3.94 26.97
C ALA A 262 -8.36 -4.55 25.63
N ALA A 263 -7.66 -5.59 25.16
CA ALA A 263 -8.03 -6.32 23.94
C ALA A 263 -9.38 -7.03 24.10
N LYS A 264 -9.59 -7.71 25.24
CA LYS A 264 -10.86 -8.36 25.60
C LYS A 264 -12.02 -7.36 25.68
N GLN A 265 -11.81 -6.20 26.29
CA GLN A 265 -12.83 -5.15 26.40
C GLN A 265 -13.21 -4.55 25.05
N SER A 266 -12.23 -4.43 24.13
CA SER A 266 -12.42 -3.85 22.80
C SER A 266 -12.78 -4.88 21.73
N ASN A 267 -12.80 -6.18 22.08
CA ASN A 267 -13.01 -7.31 21.17
C ASN A 267 -12.05 -7.30 19.95
N ILE A 268 -10.78 -6.93 20.17
CA ILE A 268 -9.72 -6.97 19.15
C ILE A 268 -8.82 -8.17 19.40
N SER A 269 -8.33 -8.81 18.33
CA SER A 269 -7.36 -9.90 18.46
C SER A 269 -5.97 -9.33 18.79
N ILE A 270 -5.15 -10.08 19.50
CA ILE A 270 -3.76 -9.73 19.81
C ILE A 270 -2.82 -10.73 19.14
N MET A 271 -1.79 -10.21 18.51
CA MET A 271 -0.68 -10.97 17.95
C MET A 271 0.60 -10.46 18.57
N PHE A 272 1.51 -11.33 18.97
CA PHE A 272 2.77 -10.86 19.53
C PHE A 272 3.99 -11.71 19.19
N ASP A 273 5.14 -11.03 19.16
CA ASP A 273 6.48 -11.62 19.18
C ASP A 273 6.95 -11.75 20.64
N LEU A 274 7.41 -12.93 21.07
CA LEU A 274 8.06 -13.08 22.37
C LEU A 274 9.58 -12.92 22.22
N ARG A 275 10.15 -11.89 22.86
CA ARG A 275 11.56 -11.52 22.74
C ARG A 275 12.29 -11.56 24.10
N PRO A 276 13.64 -11.67 24.10
CA PRO A 276 14.49 -12.06 22.97
C PRO A 276 14.57 -13.59 22.83
N GLU A 277 14.50 -14.10 21.60
CA GLU A 277 14.52 -15.55 21.31
C GLU A 277 15.80 -16.27 21.73
N ASN A 278 16.94 -15.57 21.69
CA ASN A 278 18.25 -16.13 22.02
C ASN A 278 18.59 -16.09 23.52
N HIS A 279 17.62 -15.80 24.38
CA HIS A 279 17.84 -15.75 25.83
C HIS A 279 17.97 -17.16 26.43
N SER A 280 18.89 -17.35 27.39
CA SER A 280 19.06 -18.65 28.07
C SER A 280 17.80 -19.13 28.78
N ASP A 281 17.00 -18.19 29.29
CA ASP A 281 15.76 -18.46 30.01
C ASP A 281 14.49 -18.34 29.15
N TYR A 282 14.61 -18.42 27.82
CA TYR A 282 13.47 -18.25 26.91
C TYR A 282 12.31 -19.20 27.20
N GLN A 283 12.59 -20.44 27.60
CA GLN A 283 11.54 -21.39 28.00
C GLN A 283 10.75 -20.92 29.23
N ASN A 284 11.40 -20.24 30.18
CA ASN A 284 10.71 -19.64 31.31
C ASN A 284 9.83 -18.47 30.84
N PHE A 285 10.30 -17.65 29.90
CA PHE A 285 9.51 -16.56 29.32
C PHE A 285 8.25 -17.08 28.62
N VAL A 286 8.35 -18.18 27.88
CA VAL A 286 7.20 -18.86 27.27
C VAL A 286 6.20 -19.29 28.34
N ASN A 287 6.67 -19.94 29.41
CA ASN A 287 5.79 -20.46 30.47
C ASN A 287 5.06 -19.35 31.22
N VAL A 288 5.78 -18.27 31.58
CA VAL A 288 5.19 -17.12 32.28
C VAL A 288 4.18 -16.42 31.38
N THR A 289 4.54 -16.14 30.13
CA THR A 289 3.65 -15.50 29.14
C THR A 289 2.38 -16.33 28.91
N LEU A 290 2.53 -17.64 28.73
CA LEU A 290 1.39 -18.56 28.60
C LEU A 290 0.52 -18.55 29.86
N GLY A 291 1.13 -18.52 31.04
CA GLY A 291 0.42 -18.42 32.33
C GLY A 291 -0.46 -17.17 32.40
N VAL A 292 0.07 -16.01 32.01
CA VAL A 292 -0.67 -14.74 31.98
C VAL A 292 -1.84 -14.81 30.98
N ILE A 293 -1.60 -15.36 29.78
CA ILE A 293 -2.65 -15.51 28.76
C ILE A 293 -3.80 -16.38 29.28
N LEU A 294 -3.48 -17.54 29.85
CA LEU A 294 -4.49 -18.47 30.38
C LEU A 294 -5.27 -17.87 31.55
N GLN A 295 -4.65 -17.02 32.38
CA GLN A 295 -5.30 -16.36 33.50
C GLN A 295 -6.16 -15.16 33.10
N SER A 296 -5.83 -14.47 32.00
CA SER A 296 -6.55 -13.27 31.53
C SER A 296 -8.01 -13.52 31.14
N GLY A 297 -8.36 -14.77 30.84
CA GLY A 297 -9.70 -15.18 30.38
C GLY A 297 -10.05 -14.69 28.97
N ILE A 298 -9.08 -14.16 28.20
CA ILE A 298 -9.29 -13.83 26.80
C ILE A 298 -9.58 -15.11 25.99
N PRO A 299 -10.50 -15.09 25.01
CA PRO A 299 -10.68 -16.21 24.10
C PRO A 299 -9.37 -16.56 23.39
N LEU A 300 -8.89 -17.80 23.53
CA LEU A 300 -7.60 -18.22 22.95
C LEU A 300 -7.53 -18.06 21.42
N GLN A 301 -8.67 -18.03 20.74
CA GLN A 301 -8.75 -17.78 19.28
C GLN A 301 -8.39 -16.34 18.90
N GLN A 302 -8.46 -15.41 19.85
CA GLN A 302 -8.08 -14.01 19.66
C GLN A 302 -6.60 -13.77 19.98
N VAL A 303 -5.86 -14.77 20.46
CA VAL A 303 -4.44 -14.64 20.78
C VAL A 303 -3.65 -15.47 19.79
N SER A 304 -2.70 -14.83 19.12
CA SER A 304 -1.81 -15.49 18.17
C SER A 304 -0.36 -15.15 18.46
N TRP A 305 0.53 -16.11 18.21
CA TRP A 305 1.96 -15.89 18.22
C TRP A 305 2.37 -15.63 16.79
N SER A 306 3.17 -14.59 16.60
CA SER A 306 3.78 -14.32 15.32
C SER A 306 4.76 -15.46 14.95
N PRO A 307 4.79 -15.90 13.68
CA PRO A 307 5.55 -17.06 13.23
C PRO A 307 7.05 -16.84 13.13
#